data_AF-A0A534R8I7-F1
#
_entry.id   AF-A0A534R8I7-F1
#
_cell.length_a   1.000
_cell.length_b   1.000
_cell.length_c   1.000
_cell.angle_alpha   90.00
_cell.angle_beta   90.00
_cell.angle_gamma   90.00
#
_symmetry.space_group_name_H-M   'P 1'
#
loop_
_entity.id
_entity.type
_entity.pdbx_description
1 polymer ?
#
loop_
_entity_poly.entity_id
_entity_poly.type
_entity_poly.pdbx_seq_one_letter_code
_entity_poly.pdbx_strand_id
1 'polypeptide(L)' 'LFGFQDDIVIRVRPDATGTSRVDMRSKSRDGKGDRGVNAARIRAYMVELARAQ' A
#
# COMPACT_ATOMS: atom_id res chain seq x y z
N LEU A 1 -9.24 -16.86 -14.68
CA LEU A 1 -8.49 -15.66 -14.25
C LEU A 1 -8.40 -15.70 -12.73
N PHE A 2 -7.22 -15.49 -12.13
CA PHE A 2 -7.09 -15.53 -10.66
C PHE A 2 -8.04 -14.50 -10.01
N GLY A 3 -8.81 -14.91 -8.98
CA GLY A 3 -9.87 -14.11 -8.34
C GLY A 3 -9.41 -12.93 -7.50
N PHE A 4 -8.28 -12.31 -7.85
CA PHE A 4 -7.73 -11.15 -7.15
C PHE A 4 -8.54 -9.90 -7.47
N GLN A 5 -9.07 -9.26 -6.42
CA GLN A 5 -9.95 -8.09 -6.52
C GLN A 5 -9.18 -6.76 -6.52
N ASP A 6 -8.01 -6.73 -5.88
CA ASP A 6 -7.21 -5.51 -5.71
C ASP A 6 -5.75 -5.73 -6.14
N ASP A 7 -5.15 -4.67 -6.64
CA ASP A 7 -3.71 -4.51 -6.88
C ASP A 7 -3.07 -3.70 -5.75
N ILE A 8 -2.07 -4.29 -5.11
CA ILE A 8 -1.26 -3.64 -4.09
C ILE A 8 0.20 -3.74 -4.52
N VAL A 9 0.87 -2.58 -4.61
CA VAL A 9 2.30 -2.50 -4.94
C VAL A 9 3.00 -1.80 -3.80
N ILE A 10 4.06 -2.43 -3.28
CA ILE A 10 4.93 -1.87 -2.26
C ILE A 10 6.35 -1.86 -2.81
N ARG A 11 6.99 -0.69 -2.77
CA ARG A 11 8.38 -0.53 -3.16
C ARG A 11 9.18 -0.09 -1.94
N VAL A 12 10.22 -0.84 -1.64
CA VAL A 12 11.16 -0.56 -0.55
C VAL A 12 12.52 -0.21 -1.15
N ARG A 13 13.12 0.87 -0.69
CA ARG A 13 14.45 1.33 -1.10
C ARG A 13 15.23 1.80 0.12
N PRO A 14 16.56 1.63 0.13
CA PRO A 14 17.38 2.28 1.15
C PRO A 14 17.25 3.80 1.04
N ASP A 15 17.24 4.48 2.19
CA ASP A 15 17.39 5.92 2.30
C ASP A 15 18.81 6.27 2.78
N ALA A 16 19.24 7.50 2.54
CA ALA A 16 20.60 7.98 2.86
C ALA A 16 20.95 7.90 4.35
N THR A 17 19.95 7.83 5.22
CA THR A 17 20.09 7.76 6.68
C THR A 17 20.21 6.34 7.23
N GLY A 18 20.30 5.32 6.36
CA GLY A 18 20.27 3.92 6.77
C GLY A 18 18.86 3.42 7.12
N THR A 19 17.84 4.25 6.94
CA THR A 19 16.43 3.86 7.05
C THR A 19 15.91 3.31 5.71
N SER A 20 14.71 2.73 5.71
CA SER A 20 14.05 2.27 4.49
C SER A 20 12.94 3.25 4.08
N ARG A 21 13.01 3.73 2.84
CA ARG A 21 11.90 4.45 2.21
C ARG A 21 10.90 3.46 1.61
N VAL A 22 9.64 3.62 2.00
CA VAL A 22 8.54 2.76 1.53
C VAL A 22 7.52 3.60 0.74
N ASP A 23 7.32 3.22 -0.53
CA ASP A 23 6.27 3.79 -1.39
C ASP A 23 5.19 2.71 -1.60
N MET A 24 3.91 3.06 -1.46
CA MET A 24 2.78 2.13 -1.63
C MET A 24 1.76 2.66 -2.64
N ARG A 25 1.20 1.75 -3.44
CA ARG A 25 0.02 1.99 -4.30
C ARG A 25 -1.03 0.94 -4.02
N SER A 26 -2.29 1.37 -4.03
CA SER A 26 -3.47 0.52 -3.93
C SER A 26 -4.46 0.88 -5.04
N LYS A 27 -4.99 -0.13 -5.73
CA LYS A 27 -5.98 0.05 -6.81
C LYS A 27 -6.93 -1.14 -6.85
N SER A 28 -8.23 -0.88 -6.90
CA SER A 28 -9.24 -1.93 -7.13
C SER A 28 -9.35 -2.28 -8.62
N ARG A 29 -9.54 -3.57 -8.93
CA ARG A 29 -9.65 -4.08 -10.30
C ARG A 29 -11.08 -4.12 -10.83
N ASP A 30 -12.08 -3.99 -9.96
CA ASP A 30 -13.50 -4.14 -10.29
C ASP A 30 -14.15 -2.86 -10.87
N GLY A 31 -13.48 -1.70 -10.75
CA GLY A 31 -13.93 -0.44 -11.33
C GLY A 31 -15.19 0.17 -10.70
N LYS A 32 -15.67 -0.33 -9.54
CA LYS A 32 -16.95 0.08 -8.93
C LYS A 32 -16.89 1.39 -8.13
N GLY A 33 -15.78 2.11 -8.21
CA GLY A 33 -15.51 3.34 -7.47
C GLY A 33 -14.81 3.07 -6.13
N ASP A 34 -13.81 3.90 -5.80
CA ASP A 34 -12.92 3.68 -4.66
C ASP A 34 -13.58 3.94 -3.29
N ARG A 35 -14.44 4.96 -3.19
CA ARG A 35 -15.05 5.43 -1.92
C ARG A 35 -14.04 5.60 -0.76
N GLY A 36 -12.77 5.87 -1.06
CA GLY A 36 -11.70 6.02 -0.08
C GLY A 36 -11.12 4.71 0.46
N VAL A 37 -11.54 3.54 -0.02
CA VAL A 37 -11.05 2.24 0.44
C VAL A 37 -9.55 2.08 0.21
N ASN A 38 -9.05 2.46 -0.98
CA ASN A 38 -7.63 2.39 -1.30
C ASN A 38 -6.80 3.31 -0.38
N ALA A 39 -7.31 4.52 -0.12
CA ALA A 39 -6.64 5.45 0.79
C ALA A 39 -6.64 4.95 2.24
N ALA A 40 -7.76 4.39 2.71
CA ALA A 40 -7.86 3.80 4.05
C ALA A 40 -6.88 2.63 4.22
N ARG A 41 -6.78 1.75 3.20
CA ARG A 41 -5.84 0.63 3.18
C ARG A 41 -4.38 1.10 3.27
N ILE A 42 -4.00 2.10 2.46
CA ILE A 42 -2.64 2.66 2.49
C ILE A 42 -2.32 3.21 3.90
N ARG A 43 -3.22 4.00 4.48
CA ARG A 43 -3.00 4.58 5.82
C ARG A 43 -2.85 3.52 6.89
N ALA A 44 -3.75 2.53 6.92
CA ALA A 44 -3.70 1.45 7.91
C ALA A 44 -2.38 0.67 7.81
N TYR A 45 -1.97 0.32 6.58
CA TYR A 45 -0.71 -0.39 6.37
C TYR A 45 0.50 0.41 6.84
N MET A 46 0.58 1.70 6.50
CA MET A 46 1.70 2.55 6.91
C MET A 46 1.78 2.72 8.43
N VAL A 47 0.64 2.78 9.13
CA VAL A 47 0.59 2.83 10.60
C VAL A 47 1.13 1.53 11.21
N GLU A 48 0.68 0.37 10.74
CA GLU A 48 1.17 -0.91 11.26
C GLU A 48 2.65 -1.14 10.94
N LEU A 49 3.09 -0.75 9.74
CA LEU A 49 4.49 -0.84 9.37
C LEU A 49 5.38 0.00 10.29
N ALA A 50 4.96 1.23 10.61
CA ALA A 50 5.69 2.11 11.53
C ALA A 50 5.75 1.56 12.97
N ARG A 51 4.77 0.75 13.40
CA ARG A 51 4.79 0.08 14.71
C ARG A 51 5.71 -1.13 14.77
N ALA A 52 5.99 -1.75 13.63
CA ALA A 52 6.80 -2.96 13.52
C ALA A 52 8.30 -2.69 13.29
N GLN A 53 8.69 -1.42 13.11
CA GLN A 53 10.08 -0.96 13.03
C GLN A 53 10.69 -0.79 14.43
#